data_AF-A0AAD0QJV1-F1
#
_entry.id   AF-A0AAD0QJV1-F1
#
_cell.length_a   1.000
_cell.length_b   1.000
_cell.length_c   1.000
_cell.angle_alpha   90.00
_cell.angle_beta   90.00
_cell.angle_gamma   90.00
#
_symmetry.space_group_name_H-M   'P 1'
#
loop_
_entity.id
_entity.type
_entity.pdbx_description
1 polymer ?
#
loop_
_entity_poly.entity_id
_entity_poly.type
_entity_poly.pdbx_seq_one_letter_code
_entity_poly.pdbx_strand_id
1 'polypeptide(L)'
;MSIFALQYLAGGFLDEDLQHFNKKFDDWCVSFDNYEDAINLAKTLPNSTNIDIVEITPLSYPKYFFPNLQGTIYATRQVEDNIVCVVEPFIGSNFRIAICNLKTKNVELLKTHYKTIPSIEQAFANFKL
;
A
#
# COMPACT_ATOMS: atom_id res chain seq x y z
N MET A 1 7.36 0.44 12.99
CA MET A 1 5.90 0.38 13.11
C MET A 1 5.46 -0.60 12.06
N SER A 2 5.07 -1.79 12.50
CA SER A 2 4.57 -2.85 11.64
C SER A 2 3.06 -2.74 11.63
N ILE A 3 2.45 -2.90 10.46
CA ILE A 3 1.00 -2.92 10.32
C ILE A 3 0.64 -4.34 9.89
N PHE A 4 -0.37 -4.91 10.51
CA PHE A 4 -0.87 -6.24 10.22
C PHE A 4 -2.27 -6.16 9.64
N ALA A 5 -2.62 -7.13 8.81
CA ALA A 5 -3.91 -7.19 8.14
C ALA A 5 -4.41 -8.63 8.06
N LEU A 6 -5.72 -8.80 8.02
CA LEU A 6 -6.36 -10.09 7.74
C LEU A 6 -6.44 -10.29 6.23
N GLN A 7 -5.82 -11.36 5.74
CA GLN A 7 -5.83 -11.78 4.35
C GLN A 7 -6.56 -13.11 4.20
N TYR A 8 -7.41 -13.22 3.20
CA TYR A 8 -8.04 -14.49 2.86
C TYR A 8 -7.08 -15.37 2.04
N LEU A 9 -7.11 -16.68 2.25
CA LEU A 9 -6.24 -17.63 1.52
C LEU A 9 -6.37 -17.55 -0.01
N ALA A 10 -7.54 -17.17 -0.53
CA ALA A 10 -7.73 -16.98 -1.98
C ALA A 10 -7.13 -15.66 -2.51
N GLY A 11 -6.31 -14.97 -1.69
CA GLY A 11 -5.80 -13.62 -1.91
C GLY A 11 -6.80 -12.57 -1.44
N GLY A 12 -6.40 -11.30 -1.31
CA GLY A 12 -7.30 -10.20 -0.91
C GLY A 12 -7.52 -10.08 0.60
N PHE A 13 -7.90 -8.88 1.03
CA PHE A 13 -8.03 -8.51 2.43
C PHE A 13 -9.49 -8.45 2.85
N LEU A 14 -9.67 -8.69 4.15
CA LEU A 14 -10.98 -8.84 4.76
C LEU A 14 -11.29 -7.65 5.69
N ASP A 15 -12.58 -7.36 5.80
CA ASP A 15 -13.15 -6.55 6.86
C ASP A 15 -13.32 -7.38 8.15
N GLU A 16 -13.73 -6.72 9.23
CA GLU A 16 -13.95 -7.36 10.53
C GLU A 16 -14.95 -8.53 10.44
N ASP A 17 -16.01 -8.37 9.65
CA ASP A 17 -17.12 -9.31 9.55
C ASP A 17 -16.99 -10.35 8.42
N LEU A 18 -15.88 -10.37 7.68
CA LEU A 18 -15.65 -11.23 6.50
C LEU A 18 -16.69 -11.07 5.37
N GLN A 19 -17.37 -9.93 5.29
CA GLN A 19 -18.38 -9.67 4.27
C GLN A 19 -17.77 -9.09 3.01
N HIS A 20 -16.70 -8.30 3.15
CA HIS A 20 -16.13 -7.54 2.06
C HIS A 20 -14.75 -8.09 1.70
N PHE A 21 -14.68 -8.71 0.52
CA PHE A 21 -13.43 -9.11 -0.10
C PHE A 21 -12.84 -7.95 -0.88
N ASN A 22 -11.67 -7.44 -0.47
CA ASN A 22 -10.99 -6.37 -1.20
C ASN A 22 -9.60 -6.79 -1.69
N LYS A 23 -9.41 -6.78 -3.02
CA LYS A 23 -8.09 -7.03 -3.62
C LYS A 23 -7.12 -5.88 -3.35
N LYS A 24 -7.62 -4.69 -3.07
CA LYS A 24 -6.84 -3.51 -2.70
C LYS A 24 -7.08 -3.22 -1.23
N PHE A 25 -6.01 -3.17 -0.46
CA PHE A 25 -6.06 -2.72 0.92
C PHE A 25 -6.28 -1.20 0.88
N ASP A 26 -7.50 -0.69 0.78
CA ASP A 26 -7.72 0.77 0.67
C ASP A 26 -8.95 1.25 1.46
N ASP A 27 -10.10 0.55 1.49
CA ASP A 27 -11.33 1.16 2.06
C ASP A 27 -12.10 0.37 3.13
N TRP A 28 -12.05 -0.97 3.15
CA TRP A 28 -12.85 -1.79 4.10
C TRP A 28 -12.02 -2.76 4.95
N CYS A 29 -10.70 -2.73 4.79
CA CYS A 29 -9.82 -3.67 5.45
C CYS A 29 -9.44 -3.17 6.83
N VAL A 30 -9.47 -4.07 7.82
CA VAL A 30 -9.01 -3.76 9.17
C VAL A 30 -7.49 -3.93 9.23
N SER A 31 -6.82 -2.94 9.81
CA SER A 31 -5.38 -2.95 10.06
C SER A 31 -5.08 -2.89 11.55
N PHE A 32 -4.02 -3.58 11.98
CA PHE A 32 -3.62 -3.67 13.39
C PHE A 32 -2.18 -3.19 13.56
N ASP A 33 -1.90 -2.50 14.67
CA ASP A 33 -0.54 -2.07 15.00
C ASP A 33 0.30 -3.18 15.64
N ASN A 34 -0.34 -4.27 16.07
CA ASN A 34 0.32 -5.43 16.66
C ASN A 34 -0.33 -6.74 16.19
N TYR A 35 0.49 -7.80 16.20
CA TYR A 35 0.07 -9.12 15.74
C TYR A 35 -0.91 -9.81 16.70
N GLU A 36 -0.84 -9.50 17.99
CA GLU A 36 -1.67 -10.14 19.02
C GLU A 36 -3.14 -9.77 18.87
N ASP A 37 -3.44 -8.49 18.64
CA ASP A 37 -4.78 -7.99 18.37
C ASP A 37 -5.35 -8.59 17.08
N ALA A 38 -4.52 -8.68 16.03
CA ALA A 38 -4.91 -9.32 14.77
C ALA A 38 -5.28 -10.80 14.99
N ILE A 39 -4.50 -11.53 15.80
CA ILE A 39 -4.79 -12.91 16.18
C ILE A 39 -6.07 -13.02 17.00
N ASN A 40 -6.25 -12.14 17.98
CA ASN A 40 -7.39 -12.19 18.88
C ASN A 40 -8.69 -12.00 18.11
N LEU A 41 -8.73 -11.05 17.17
CA LEU A 41 -9.86 -10.90 16.27
C LEU A 41 -10.00 -12.12 15.34
N ALA A 42 -8.94 -12.55 14.68
CA ALA A 42 -9.02 -13.68 13.74
C ALA A 42 -9.61 -14.94 14.38
N LYS A 43 -9.31 -15.20 15.65
CA LYS A 43 -9.85 -16.33 16.44
C LYS A 43 -11.34 -16.23 16.73
N THR A 44 -11.91 -15.02 16.82
CA THR A 44 -13.35 -14.84 17.06
C THR A 44 -14.19 -15.06 15.80
N LEU A 45 -13.55 -15.15 14.62
CA LEU A 45 -14.25 -15.22 13.34
C LEU A 45 -14.62 -16.66 12.94
N PRO A 46 -15.81 -16.86 12.33
CA PRO A 46 -16.36 -18.18 12.02
C PRO A 46 -15.58 -18.99 10.97
N ASN A 47 -14.66 -18.38 10.24
CA ASN A 47 -13.83 -19.01 9.20
C ASN A 47 -12.32 -18.79 9.42
N SER A 48 -11.88 -18.75 10.69
CA SER A 48 -10.50 -18.46 11.08
C SER A 48 -9.42 -19.32 10.40
N THR A 49 -9.74 -20.53 9.96
CA THR A 49 -8.81 -21.41 9.22
C THR A 49 -8.47 -20.94 7.82
N ASN A 50 -9.27 -20.05 7.23
CA ASN A 50 -9.05 -19.51 5.89
C ASN A 50 -8.48 -18.07 5.91
N ILE A 51 -8.06 -17.62 7.09
CA ILE A 51 -7.55 -16.27 7.32
C ILE A 51 -6.09 -16.38 7.73
N ASP A 52 -5.25 -15.73 6.96
CA ASP A 52 -3.86 -15.48 7.32
C ASP A 52 -3.72 -14.05 7.83
N ILE A 53 -2.78 -13.86 8.77
CA ILE A 53 -2.38 -12.54 9.24
C ILE A 53 -1.08 -12.20 8.54
N VAL A 54 -1.10 -11.13 7.76
CA VAL A 54 0.06 -10.67 6.99
C VAL A 54 0.56 -9.34 7.53
N GLU A 55 1.89 -9.24 7.68
CA GLU A 55 2.53 -7.95 7.90
C GLU A 55 2.60 -7.20 6.57
N ILE A 56 2.03 -6.00 6.52
CA ILE A 56 2.13 -5.13 5.36
C ILE A 56 3.37 -4.26 5.45
N THR A 57 3.96 -3.97 4.30
CA THR A 57 5.15 -3.13 4.20
C THR A 57 4.83 -1.82 3.50
N PRO A 58 5.63 -0.76 3.72
CA PRO A 58 5.57 0.47 2.93
C PRO A 58 5.76 0.23 1.43
N LEU A 59 6.38 -0.88 1.04
CA LEU A 59 6.58 -1.25 -0.36
C LEU A 59 5.27 -1.82 -0.96
N SER A 60 4.57 -2.68 -0.23
CA SER A 60 3.32 -3.27 -0.70
C SER A 60 2.12 -2.32 -0.58
N TYR A 61 2.04 -1.53 0.49
CA TYR A 61 0.88 -0.66 0.81
C TYR A 61 1.31 0.72 1.32
N PRO A 62 1.89 1.58 0.46
CA PRO A 62 2.53 2.81 0.90
C PRO A 62 1.58 3.80 1.57
N LYS A 63 0.31 3.87 1.14
CA LYS A 63 -0.70 4.82 1.67
C LYS A 63 -0.88 4.74 3.19
N TYR A 64 -0.74 3.54 3.77
CA TYR A 64 -0.89 3.32 5.21
C TYR A 64 0.29 3.86 6.02
N PHE A 65 1.45 4.00 5.37
CA PHE A 65 2.66 4.53 5.99
C PHE A 65 2.87 6.02 5.68
N PHE A 66 2.18 6.54 4.68
CA PHE A 66 2.33 7.90 4.16
C PHE A 66 0.96 8.56 3.93
N PRO A 67 0.34 9.15 4.97
CA PRO A 67 -1.01 9.71 4.89
C PRO A 67 -1.21 10.79 3.82
N ASN A 68 -0.12 11.48 3.45
CA ASN A 68 -0.14 12.52 2.41
C ASN A 68 0.03 11.95 0.99
N LEU A 69 0.25 10.64 0.83
CA LEU A 69 0.33 9.99 -0.46
C LEU A 69 -1.08 9.73 -0.99
N GLN A 70 -1.46 10.47 -2.03
CA GLN A 70 -2.78 10.39 -2.65
C GLN A 70 -2.69 9.85 -4.08
N GLY A 71 -3.79 9.28 -4.56
CA GLY A 71 -3.92 8.74 -5.91
C GLY A 71 -3.77 7.21 -6.00
N THR A 72 -3.79 6.71 -7.23
CA THR A 72 -3.60 5.28 -7.53
C THR A 72 -2.11 4.99 -7.66
N ILE A 73 -1.62 4.01 -6.90
CA ILE A 73 -0.21 3.57 -6.95
C ILE A 73 -0.12 2.36 -7.88
N TYR A 74 0.79 2.43 -8.84
CA TYR A 74 0.98 1.38 -9.86
C TYR A 74 2.22 0.53 -9.62
N ALA A 75 3.27 1.16 -9.09
CA ALA A 75 4.53 0.50 -8.81
C ALA A 75 5.22 1.20 -7.64
N THR A 76 6.00 0.43 -6.90
CA THR A 76 6.75 0.90 -5.73
C THR A 76 8.14 0.28 -5.76
N ARG A 77 9.12 1.03 -5.28
CA ARG A 77 10.50 0.55 -5.14
C ARG A 77 11.16 1.27 -3.99
N GLN A 78 11.96 0.56 -3.21
CA GLN A 78 12.81 1.19 -2.21
C GLN A 78 14.11 1.69 -2.85
N VAL A 79 14.46 2.93 -2.55
CA VAL A 79 15.75 3.54 -2.90
C VAL A 79 16.26 4.24 -1.64
N GLU A 80 17.35 3.73 -1.06
CA GLU A 80 17.88 4.18 0.22
C GLU A 80 16.79 4.17 1.33
N ASP A 81 16.60 5.31 2.01
CA ASP A 81 15.60 5.53 3.05
C ASP A 81 14.24 6.00 2.50
N ASN A 82 13.98 5.85 1.19
CA ASN A 82 12.75 6.31 0.56
C ASN A 82 12.02 5.18 -0.18
N ILE A 83 10.69 5.27 -0.18
CA ILE A 83 9.82 4.51 -1.09
C ILE A 83 9.46 5.43 -2.25
N VAL A 84 9.86 5.02 -3.44
CA VAL A 84 9.54 5.70 -4.70
C VAL A 84 8.31 5.02 -5.28
N CYS A 85 7.29 5.81 -5.63
CA CYS A 85 6.01 5.31 -6.16
C CYS A 85 5.73 5.90 -7.55
N VAL A 86 5.22 5.07 -8.45
CA VAL A 86 4.51 5.51 -9.66
C VAL A 86 3.06 5.77 -9.28
N VAL A 87 2.62 7.01 -9.44
CA VAL A 87 1.31 7.48 -8.95
C VAL A 87 0.53 8.13 -10.08
N GLU A 88 -0.76 7.81 -10.18
CA GLU A 88 -1.76 8.59 -10.89
C GLU A 88 -2.58 9.37 -9.85
N PRO A 89 -2.39 10.70 -9.70
CA PRO A 89 -3.05 11.49 -8.65
C PRO A 89 -4.59 11.40 -8.64
N PHE A 90 -5.19 11.39 -9.82
CA PHE A 90 -6.62 11.15 -10.04
C PHE A 90 -6.82 10.47 -11.40
N ILE A 91 -7.93 9.75 -11.56
CA ILE A 91 -8.19 8.96 -12.76
C ILE A 91 -8.12 9.83 -14.02
N GLY A 92 -7.27 9.44 -14.98
CA GLY A 92 -7.07 10.16 -16.25
C GLY A 92 -6.06 11.31 -16.17
N SER A 93 -5.39 11.50 -15.03
CA SER A 93 -4.30 12.47 -14.90
C SER A 93 -2.98 11.95 -15.47
N ASN A 94 -2.01 12.85 -15.66
CA ASN A 94 -0.65 12.43 -15.96
C ASN A 94 -0.03 11.72 -14.75
N PHE A 95 0.69 10.63 -15.00
CA PHE A 95 1.44 9.91 -13.99
C PHE A 95 2.60 10.76 -13.45
N ARG A 96 2.94 10.54 -12.18
CA ARG A 96 4.00 11.23 -11.45
C ARG A 96 4.78 10.24 -10.60
N ILE A 97 6.03 10.60 -10.31
CA ILE A 97 6.83 9.90 -9.32
C ILE A 97 6.64 10.59 -7.98
N ALA A 98 6.28 9.83 -6.95
CA ALA A 98 6.28 10.27 -5.55
C ALA A 98 7.48 9.69 -4.82
N ILE A 99 8.10 10.49 -3.95
CA ILE A 99 9.19 10.10 -3.07
C ILE A 99 8.66 10.18 -1.63
N CYS A 100 8.66 9.05 -0.93
CA CYS A 100 8.11 8.94 0.41
C CYS A 100 9.23 8.58 1.39
N ASN A 101 9.57 9.48 2.31
CA ASN A 101 10.69 9.29 3.22
C ASN A 101 10.31 8.40 4.41
N LEU A 102 11.01 7.27 4.60
CA LEU A 102 10.69 6.30 5.64
C LEU A 102 10.85 6.84 7.07
N LYS A 103 11.75 7.81 7.27
CA LYS A 103 12.05 8.42 8.57
C LYS A 103 11.09 9.56 8.92
N THR A 104 10.91 10.53 8.03
CA THR A 104 10.11 11.73 8.29
C THR A 104 8.64 11.57 7.91
N LYS A 105 8.29 10.53 7.15
CA LYS A 105 6.96 10.31 6.55
C LYS A 105 6.55 11.39 5.54
N ASN A 106 7.47 12.27 5.14
CA ASN A 106 7.22 13.28 4.12
C ASN A 106 7.02 12.63 2.75
N VAL A 107 6.09 13.19 1.97
CA VAL A 107 5.78 12.79 0.60
C VAL A 107 6.04 13.97 -0.31
N GLU A 108 6.90 13.77 -1.31
CA GLU A 108 7.17 14.76 -2.36
C GLU A 108 6.76 14.19 -3.72
N LEU A 109 5.93 14.93 -4.45
CA LEU A 109 5.61 14.61 -5.84
C LEU A 109 6.51 15.39 -6.79
N LEU A 110 7.27 14.68 -7.63
CA LEU A 110 8.11 15.32 -8.64
C LEU A 110 7.28 16.18 -9.60
N LYS A 111 7.85 17.29 -10.03
CA LYS A 111 7.21 18.23 -10.97
C LYS A 111 7.02 17.64 -12.37
N THR A 112 7.82 16.64 -12.74
CA THR A 112 7.73 15.97 -14.02
C THR A 112 6.42 15.18 -14.13
N HIS A 113 5.78 15.29 -15.29
CA HIS A 113 4.52 14.62 -15.61
C HIS A 113 4.72 13.69 -16.79
N TYR A 114 4.15 12.50 -16.70
CA TYR A 114 4.26 11.44 -17.69
C TYR A 114 2.88 11.09 -18.23
N LYS A 115 2.69 11.17 -19.55
CA LYS A 115 1.38 10.92 -20.16
C LYS A 115 1.02 9.44 -20.25
N THR A 116 2.01 8.55 -20.24
CA THR A 116 1.81 7.12 -20.50
C THR A 116 2.58 6.28 -19.48
N ILE A 117 2.06 5.08 -19.20
CA ILE A 117 2.71 4.12 -18.30
C ILE A 117 4.14 3.78 -18.76
N PRO A 118 4.43 3.44 -20.03
CA PRO A 118 5.80 3.11 -20.44
C PRO A 118 6.81 4.25 -20.18
N SER A 119 6.37 5.50 -20.36
CA SER A 119 7.24 6.66 -20.15
C SER A 119 7.64 6.83 -18.68
N ILE A 120 6.70 6.61 -17.75
CA ILE A 120 7.00 6.68 -16.32
C ILE A 120 7.74 5.44 -15.83
N GLU A 121 7.44 4.25 -16.35
CA GLU A 121 8.16 3.02 -15.99
C GLU A 121 9.65 3.12 -16.32
N GLN A 122 9.98 3.67 -17.49
CA GLN A 122 11.37 3.90 -17.88
C GLN A 122 12.07 4.91 -16.94
N ALA A 123 11.40 6.00 -16.59
CA ALA A 123 11.92 6.98 -15.65
C ALA A 123 12.10 6.39 -14.25
N PHE A 124 11.11 5.62 -13.79
CA PHE A 124 11.07 4.95 -12.51
C PHE A 124 12.18 3.89 -12.38
N ALA A 125 12.39 3.06 -13.40
CA ALA A 125 13.46 2.06 -13.42
C ALA A 125 14.84 2.70 -13.26
N ASN A 126 15.06 3.86 -13.88
CA ASN A 126 16.32 4.59 -13.84
C ASN A 126 16.40 5.64 -12.72
N PHE A 127 15.37 5.74 -11.87
CA PHE A 127 15.30 6.78 -10.85
C PHE A 127 16.43 6.65 -9.83
N LYS A 128 17.06 7.78 -9.50
CA LYS A 128 18.12 7.93 -8.49
C LYS A 128 17.82 9.18 -7.67
N LEU A 129 18.12 9.14 -6.37
CA LEU A 129 17.99 10.27 -5.45
C LEU A 129 19.17 11.24 -5.60
#